data_AF-A0A3N5S0Y1-F1
#
_entry.id   AF-A0A3N5S0Y1-F1
#
_cell.length_a   1.000
_cell.length_b   1.000
_cell.length_c   1.000
_cell.angle_alpha   90.00
_cell.angle_beta   90.00
_cell.angle_gamma   90.00
#
_symmetry.space_group_name_H-M   'P 1'
#
loop_
_entity.id
_entity.type
_entity.pdbx_description
1 polymer ?
#
loop_
_entity_poly.entity_id
_entity_poly.type
_entity_poly.pdbx_seq_one_letter_code
_entity_poly.pdbx_strand_id
1 'polypeptide(L)'
;MIKVPATGYIPIFVARFFAAVLLLGALSGCAALMERDPDVIHLLPRESDLPGWGIADPPRRYDATNIALRVDKESALFREYGGEAFATVSYRTIEEPRGLVKIEIYRMRSPIDAFGIFGRKVGKAMKMPAPSVMCDDIAVIRNGLLLRQGLHFIALVVDEKDSRHDLVAFARIILDNIPQVESDIPEWARLFGIENNREGLVYYSLAPSESPLKGRQFVR
;
A
#
# COMPACT_ATOMS: atom_id res chain seq x y z
N MET A 1 -33.85 57.78 48.49
CA MET A 1 -33.41 58.05 47.09
C MET A 1 -32.81 56.75 46.56
N ILE A 2 -33.50 56.10 45.61
CA ILE A 2 -33.21 54.75 45.12
C ILE A 2 -32.16 54.84 44.01
N LYS A 3 -31.10 54.02 44.07
CA LYS A 3 -30.10 53.89 43.00
C LYS A 3 -30.07 52.44 42.53
N VAL A 4 -30.68 52.19 41.38
CA VAL A 4 -30.63 50.90 40.65
C VAL A 4 -29.35 50.89 39.80
N PRO A 5 -28.49 49.86 39.84
CA PRO A 5 -27.44 49.69 38.84
C PRO A 5 -27.95 48.89 37.64
N ALA A 6 -27.49 49.34 36.48
CA ALA A 6 -27.95 48.96 35.16
C ALA A 6 -27.67 47.50 34.81
N THR A 7 -28.69 46.87 34.23
CA THR A 7 -28.63 45.60 33.51
C THR A 7 -27.64 45.71 32.35
N GLY A 8 -26.58 44.90 32.40
CA GLY A 8 -25.59 44.79 31.33
C GLY A 8 -26.17 44.09 30.11
N TYR A 9 -26.55 44.88 29.10
CA TYR A 9 -26.90 44.37 27.78
C TYR A 9 -25.63 43.89 27.08
N ILE A 10 -25.43 42.57 26.99
CA ILE A 10 -24.47 42.00 26.04
C ILE A 10 -25.04 42.28 24.63
N PRO A 11 -24.36 43.06 23.79
CA PRO A 11 -24.87 43.38 22.47
C PRO A 11 -24.97 42.09 21.64
N ILE A 12 -26.15 41.84 21.07
CA ILE A 12 -26.54 40.66 20.27
C ILE A 12 -25.52 40.35 19.16
N PHE A 13 -24.76 41.36 18.72
CA PHE A 13 -23.66 41.25 17.76
C PHE A 13 -22.50 40.36 18.24
N VAL A 14 -22.12 40.42 19.52
CA VAL A 14 -21.00 39.63 20.07
C VAL A 14 -21.38 38.15 20.16
N ALA A 15 -22.62 37.85 20.55
CA ALA A 15 -23.13 36.48 20.61
C ALA A 15 -23.18 35.79 19.24
N ARG A 16 -23.54 36.53 18.18
CA ARG A 16 -23.57 36.01 16.80
C ARG A 16 -22.19 35.76 16.23
N PHE A 17 -21.21 36.60 16.57
CA PHE A 17 -19.82 36.41 16.16
C PHE A 17 -19.19 35.16 16.81
N PHE A 18 -19.42 34.95 18.10
CA PHE A 18 -18.98 33.74 18.81
C PHE A 18 -19.62 32.46 18.26
N ALA A 19 -20.91 32.49 17.91
CA ALA A 19 -21.59 31.34 17.30
C ALA A 19 -21.01 31.00 15.91
N ALA A 20 -20.67 32.00 15.10
CA ALA A 20 -20.07 31.79 13.78
C ALA A 20 -18.64 31.21 13.87
N VAL A 21 -17.84 31.67 14.85
CA VAL A 21 -16.48 31.14 15.10
C VAL A 21 -16.52 29.70 15.62
N LEU A 22 -17.48 29.36 16.49
CA LEU A 22 -17.70 27.99 16.96
C LEU A 22 -18.16 27.05 15.82
N LEU A 23 -19.01 27.52 14.91
CA LEU A 23 -19.42 26.76 13.73
C LEU A 23 -18.26 26.52 12.74
N LEU A 24 -17.40 27.52 12.51
CA LEU A 24 -16.18 27.33 11.70
C LEU A 24 -15.19 26.36 12.37
N GLY A 25 -15.04 26.43 13.69
CA GLY A 25 -14.18 25.51 14.45
C GLY A 25 -14.68 24.06 14.40
N ALA A 26 -15.99 23.86 14.51
CA ALA A 26 -16.60 22.52 14.44
C ALA A 26 -16.49 21.88 13.05
N LEU A 27 -16.60 22.68 11.97
CA LEU A 27 -16.41 22.19 10.59
C LEU A 27 -14.94 21.86 10.30
N SER A 28 -13.99 22.60 10.89
CA SER A 28 -12.55 22.33 10.74
C SER A 28 -12.08 21.10 11.51
N GLY A 29 -12.74 20.77 12.63
CA GLY A 29 -12.45 19.56 13.43
C GLY A 29 -12.79 18.24 12.74
N CYS A 30 -13.77 18.22 11.83
CA CYS A 30 -14.14 17.00 11.09
C CYS A 30 -13.13 16.62 10.00
N ALA A 31 -12.36 17.58 9.47
CA ALA A 31 -11.33 17.31 8.47
C ALA A 31 -10.05 16.69 9.08
N ALA A 32 -9.79 16.89 10.37
CA ALA A 32 -8.62 16.31 11.06
C ALA A 32 -8.82 14.82 11.44
N LEU A 33 -10.04 14.30 11.30
CA LEU A 33 -10.33 12.85 11.27
C LEU A 33 -10.12 12.26 9.86
N MET A 34 -9.36 12.95 9.00
CA MET A 34 -8.82 12.43 7.73
C MET A 34 -8.18 11.06 7.97
N GLU A 35 -8.94 10.03 7.62
CA GLU A 35 -8.50 8.82 6.93
C GLU A 35 -7.19 8.24 7.46
N ARG A 36 -7.29 7.60 8.64
CA ARG A 36 -6.25 6.69 9.08
C ARG A 36 -6.10 5.62 8.00
N ASP A 37 -4.95 5.61 7.33
CA ASP A 37 -4.57 4.58 6.36
C ASP A 37 -4.94 3.20 6.95
N PRO A 38 -5.81 2.42 6.28
CA PRO A 38 -6.29 1.16 6.83
C PRO A 38 -5.13 0.23 7.10
N ASP A 39 -5.22 -0.53 8.19
CA ASP A 39 -4.23 -1.56 8.48
C ASP A 39 -4.17 -2.54 7.30
N VAL A 40 -2.97 -2.95 6.90
CA VAL A 40 -2.73 -3.85 5.75
C VAL A 40 -3.51 -5.14 5.79
N ILE A 41 -3.87 -5.63 6.99
CA ILE A 41 -4.71 -6.83 7.11
C ILE A 41 -6.14 -6.61 6.60
N HIS A 42 -6.64 -5.37 6.63
CA HIS A 42 -7.96 -5.00 6.11
C HIS A 42 -7.98 -4.80 4.59
N LEU A 43 -6.80 -4.73 3.96
CA LEU A 43 -6.65 -4.69 2.50
C LEU A 43 -6.77 -6.07 1.85
N LEU A 44 -6.62 -7.14 2.66
CA LEU A 44 -6.80 -8.50 2.18
C LEU A 44 -8.27 -8.70 1.76
N PRO A 45 -8.54 -9.38 0.63
CA PRO A 45 -9.89 -9.78 0.27
C PRO A 45 -10.54 -10.58 1.40
N ARG A 46 -11.85 -10.56 1.48
CA ARG A 46 -12.64 -11.47 2.32
C ARG A 46 -13.15 -12.63 1.45
N GLU A 47 -13.58 -13.72 2.08
CA GLU A 47 -14.24 -14.82 1.34
C GLU A 47 -15.49 -14.33 0.58
N SER A 48 -16.22 -13.35 1.13
CA SER A 48 -17.38 -12.74 0.48
C SER A 48 -17.04 -12.00 -0.81
N ASP A 49 -15.79 -11.55 -0.95
CA ASP A 49 -15.36 -10.73 -2.09
C ASP A 49 -14.94 -11.62 -3.27
N LEU A 50 -14.74 -12.93 -3.02
CA LEU A 50 -14.20 -13.90 -3.98
C LEU A 50 -15.09 -15.15 -4.06
N PRO A 51 -16.22 -15.10 -4.78
CA PRO A 51 -17.07 -16.27 -4.99
C PRO A 51 -16.28 -17.46 -5.55
N GLY A 52 -16.47 -18.63 -4.95
CA GLY A 52 -15.77 -19.88 -5.32
C GLY A 52 -14.41 -20.09 -4.65
N TRP A 53 -13.93 -19.13 -3.87
CA TRP A 53 -12.68 -19.22 -3.10
C TRP A 53 -12.94 -19.23 -1.60
N GLY A 54 -12.14 -20.01 -0.87
CA GLY A 54 -12.11 -20.05 0.60
C GLY A 54 -10.70 -19.82 1.14
N ILE A 55 -10.62 -19.34 2.37
CA ILE A 55 -9.35 -19.12 3.06
C ILE A 55 -8.73 -20.48 3.41
N ALA A 56 -7.58 -20.76 2.83
CA ALA A 56 -6.77 -21.95 3.05
C ALA A 56 -5.91 -21.83 4.32
N ASP A 57 -5.28 -20.67 4.49
CA ASP A 57 -4.51 -20.30 5.68
C ASP A 57 -4.98 -18.93 6.17
N PRO A 58 -5.24 -18.76 7.49
CA PRO A 58 -5.82 -17.54 8.00
C PRO A 58 -4.92 -16.31 7.77
N PRO A 59 -5.52 -15.11 7.60
CA PRO A 59 -4.79 -13.86 7.55
C PRO A 59 -3.82 -13.70 8.73
N ARG A 60 -2.58 -13.34 8.43
CA ARG A 60 -1.54 -13.02 9.41
C ARG A 60 -0.97 -11.65 9.13
N ARG A 61 -0.80 -10.86 10.20
CA ARG A 61 -0.20 -9.53 10.18
C ARG A 61 1.16 -9.56 10.87
N TYR A 62 2.10 -8.82 10.31
CA TYR A 62 3.44 -8.61 10.84
C TYR A 62 3.81 -7.14 10.77
N ASP A 63 4.78 -6.76 11.59
CA ASP A 63 5.43 -5.45 11.62
C ASP A 63 6.90 -5.62 12.02
N ALA A 64 7.61 -4.50 12.23
CA ALA A 64 9.03 -4.51 12.58
C ALA A 64 9.35 -5.36 13.83
N THR A 65 8.41 -5.57 14.75
CA THR A 65 8.64 -6.30 15.99
C THR A 65 8.60 -7.82 15.82
N ASN A 66 7.85 -8.32 14.84
CA ASN A 66 7.58 -9.76 14.69
C ASN A 66 7.87 -10.31 13.29
N ILE A 67 8.31 -9.46 12.34
CA ILE A 67 8.69 -9.91 10.98
C ILE A 67 9.84 -10.92 10.99
N ALA A 68 10.65 -10.96 12.06
CA ALA A 68 11.70 -11.96 12.27
C ALA A 68 11.15 -13.40 12.39
N LEU A 69 9.85 -13.58 12.66
CA LEU A 69 9.20 -14.90 12.68
C LEU A 69 8.94 -15.46 11.26
N ARG A 70 9.25 -14.68 10.22
CA ARG A 70 9.12 -15.06 8.80
C ARG A 70 10.50 -15.44 8.23
N VAL A 71 10.51 -16.25 7.16
CA VAL A 71 11.72 -16.67 6.43
C VAL A 71 12.73 -15.52 6.28
N ASP A 72 13.96 -15.75 6.72
CA ASP A 72 15.00 -14.72 6.92
C ASP A 72 15.18 -13.77 5.74
N LYS A 73 15.18 -14.31 4.51
CA LYS A 73 15.40 -13.52 3.29
C LYS A 73 14.30 -12.48 3.04
N GLU A 74 13.05 -12.79 3.37
CA GLU A 74 11.93 -11.86 3.16
C GLU A 74 11.88 -10.82 4.27
N SER A 75 12.20 -11.21 5.51
CA SER A 75 12.31 -10.27 6.62
C SER A 75 13.45 -9.26 6.42
N ALA A 76 14.56 -9.68 5.79
CA ALA A 76 15.68 -8.80 5.47
C ALA A 76 15.30 -7.75 4.42
N LEU A 77 14.65 -8.16 3.32
CA LEU A 77 14.23 -7.23 2.26
C LEU A 77 13.17 -6.25 2.77
N PHE A 78 12.23 -6.71 3.60
CA PHE A 78 11.26 -5.85 4.26
C PHE A 78 11.92 -4.74 5.08
N ARG A 79 12.92 -5.09 5.91
CA ARG A 79 13.68 -4.11 6.72
C ARG A 79 14.53 -3.18 5.85
N GLU A 80 15.20 -3.71 4.83
CA GLU A 80 16.04 -2.96 3.89
C GLU A 80 15.26 -1.82 3.22
N TYR A 81 14.02 -2.09 2.82
CA TYR A 81 13.15 -1.10 2.18
C TYR A 81 12.22 -0.39 3.17
N GLY A 82 12.48 -0.38 4.47
CA GLY A 82 11.69 0.41 5.42
C GLY A 82 10.22 -0.02 5.52
N GLY A 83 9.97 -1.33 5.51
CA GLY A 83 8.64 -1.90 5.71
C GLY A 83 8.07 -1.56 7.09
N GLU A 84 6.81 -1.14 7.12
CA GLU A 84 6.09 -0.76 8.34
C GLU A 84 5.11 -1.84 8.78
N ALA A 85 4.35 -2.38 7.84
CA ALA A 85 3.38 -3.44 8.08
C ALA A 85 3.34 -4.43 6.92
N PHE A 86 2.98 -5.67 7.23
CA PHE A 86 2.90 -6.75 6.27
C PHE A 86 1.72 -7.67 6.59
N ALA A 87 0.94 -8.06 5.58
CA ALA A 87 -0.16 -9.00 5.73
C ALA A 87 -0.09 -10.13 4.70
N THR A 88 -0.51 -11.33 5.09
CA THR A 88 -0.56 -12.48 4.19
C THR A 88 -1.74 -13.40 4.48
N VAL A 89 -2.26 -14.04 3.44
CA VAL A 89 -3.36 -15.02 3.48
C VAL A 89 -3.19 -15.96 2.29
N SER A 90 -3.64 -17.20 2.44
CA SER A 90 -3.69 -18.17 1.34
C SER A 90 -5.14 -18.48 1.03
N TYR A 91 -5.48 -18.57 -0.25
CA TYR A 91 -6.80 -18.95 -0.76
C TYR A 91 -6.72 -20.26 -1.53
N ARG A 92 -7.80 -21.04 -1.50
CA ARG A 92 -8.01 -22.21 -2.35
C ARG A 92 -9.41 -22.18 -2.94
N THR A 93 -9.58 -22.76 -4.12
CA THR A 93 -10.88 -22.99 -4.74
C THR A 93 -11.70 -23.99 -3.91
N ILE A 94 -13.01 -23.75 -3.80
CA ILE A 94 -13.94 -24.58 -3.01
C ILE A 94 -14.34 -25.85 -3.79
N GLU A 95 -14.65 -25.70 -5.07
CA GLU A 95 -15.23 -26.79 -5.89
C GLU A 95 -14.19 -27.83 -6.31
N GLU A 96 -13.02 -27.37 -6.74
CA GLU A 96 -11.89 -28.22 -7.10
C GLU A 96 -10.63 -27.66 -6.43
N PRO A 97 -10.25 -28.10 -5.21
CA PRO A 97 -9.08 -27.58 -4.52
C PRO A 97 -7.80 -27.93 -5.29
N ARG A 98 -7.47 -27.10 -6.28
CA ARG A 98 -6.29 -27.14 -7.14
C ARG A 98 -5.58 -25.82 -7.00
N GLY A 99 -4.34 -25.91 -6.56
CA GLY A 99 -3.50 -24.77 -6.28
C GLY A 99 -3.97 -23.87 -5.12
N LEU A 100 -3.04 -23.04 -4.69
CA LEU A 100 -3.16 -22.03 -3.66
C LEU A 100 -2.78 -20.69 -4.26
N VAL A 101 -3.61 -19.67 -3.99
CA VAL A 101 -3.25 -18.27 -4.23
C VAL A 101 -2.81 -17.68 -2.91
N LYS A 102 -1.52 -17.41 -2.76
CA LYS A 102 -0.96 -16.68 -1.63
C LYS A 102 -0.90 -15.20 -1.95
N ILE A 103 -1.47 -14.40 -1.06
CA ILE A 103 -1.45 -12.95 -1.13
C ILE A 103 -0.49 -12.42 -0.07
N GLU A 104 0.29 -11.42 -0.45
CA GLU A 104 1.24 -10.73 0.39
C GLU A 104 1.12 -9.23 0.12
N ILE A 105 0.73 -8.46 1.13
CA ILE A 105 0.62 -7.00 1.05
C ILE A 105 1.63 -6.40 2.01
N TYR A 106 2.52 -5.57 1.48
CA TYR A 106 3.54 -4.85 2.21
C TYR A 106 3.18 -3.37 2.19
N ARG A 107 3.16 -2.75 3.37
CA ARG A 107 3.17 -1.30 3.52
C ARG A 107 4.58 -0.83 3.79
N MET A 108 5.06 0.08 2.96
CA MET A 108 6.36 0.70 3.10
C MET A 108 6.25 2.12 3.67
N ARG A 109 7.32 2.60 4.28
CA ARG A 109 7.41 3.97 4.82
C ARG A 109 7.27 5.06 3.74
N SER A 110 7.60 4.76 2.49
CA SER A 110 7.53 5.75 1.41
C SER A 110 7.24 5.11 0.04
N PRO A 111 6.75 5.88 -0.95
CA PRO A 111 6.41 5.34 -2.27
C PRO A 111 7.65 4.85 -3.02
N ILE A 112 8.79 5.53 -2.83
CA ILE A 112 10.08 5.13 -3.40
C ILE A 112 10.59 3.82 -2.80
N ASP A 113 10.31 3.57 -1.51
CA ASP A 113 10.65 2.32 -0.85
C ASP A 113 9.79 1.16 -1.40
N ALA A 114 8.49 1.39 -1.64
CA ALA A 114 7.59 0.45 -2.33
C ALA A 114 8.03 0.17 -3.79
N PHE A 115 8.48 1.21 -4.50
CA PHE A 115 9.06 1.08 -5.84
C PHE A 115 10.34 0.22 -5.82
N GLY A 116 11.20 0.42 -4.83
CA GLY A 116 12.43 -0.35 -4.67
C GLY A 116 12.20 -1.84 -4.46
N ILE A 117 11.33 -2.21 -3.52
CA ILE A 117 11.04 -3.63 -3.26
C ILE A 117 10.34 -4.28 -4.46
N PHE A 118 9.43 -3.56 -5.14
CA PHE A 118 8.82 -4.00 -6.38
C PHE A 118 9.90 -4.32 -7.43
N GLY A 119 10.78 -3.36 -7.74
CA GLY A 119 11.85 -3.54 -8.73
C GLY A 119 12.80 -4.68 -8.38
N ARG A 120 13.14 -4.87 -7.09
CA ARG A 120 13.98 -6.00 -6.64
C ARG A 120 13.30 -7.36 -6.81
N LYS A 121 11.99 -7.44 -6.56
CA LYS A 121 11.21 -8.68 -6.69
C LYS A 121 10.89 -9.02 -8.14
N VAL A 122 10.71 -8.01 -8.99
CA VAL A 122 10.68 -8.18 -10.44
C VAL A 122 12.03 -8.71 -10.93
N GLY A 123 13.14 -8.10 -10.52
CA GLY A 123 14.48 -8.51 -10.96
C GLY A 123 14.59 -8.51 -12.49
N LYS A 124 15.26 -9.52 -13.06
CA LYS A 124 15.26 -9.78 -14.52
C LYS A 124 14.04 -10.61 -14.94
N ALA A 125 12.85 -10.36 -14.38
CA ALA A 125 11.66 -11.09 -14.76
C ALA A 125 11.47 -11.07 -16.28
N MET A 126 10.93 -12.18 -16.80
CA MET A 126 10.65 -12.33 -18.22
C MET A 126 9.79 -11.14 -18.67
N LYS A 127 10.09 -10.57 -19.84
CA LYS A 127 9.27 -9.55 -20.51
C LYS A 127 7.94 -10.15 -20.97
N MET A 128 7.13 -10.58 -20.01
CA MET A 128 5.78 -11.06 -20.23
C MET A 128 4.85 -9.86 -20.19
N PRO A 129 3.92 -9.73 -21.15
CA PRO A 129 2.90 -8.70 -21.09
C PRO A 129 2.12 -8.80 -19.78
N ALA A 130 2.02 -7.68 -19.05
CA ALA A 130 1.20 -7.59 -17.86
C ALA A 130 -0.28 -7.43 -18.24
N PRO A 131 -1.22 -7.97 -17.44
CA PRO A 131 -2.64 -7.71 -17.64
C PRO A 131 -2.95 -6.23 -17.38
N SER A 132 -4.01 -5.72 -17.99
CA SER A 132 -4.48 -4.36 -17.74
C SER A 132 -5.20 -4.27 -16.40
N VAL A 133 -4.52 -3.68 -15.43
CA VAL A 133 -5.01 -3.39 -14.07
C VAL A 133 -4.62 -1.95 -13.76
N MET A 134 -5.55 -1.14 -13.23
CA MET A 134 -5.26 0.24 -12.87
C MET A 134 -4.46 0.29 -11.58
N CYS A 135 -3.14 0.29 -11.71
CA CYS A 135 -2.20 0.49 -10.62
C CYS A 135 -0.95 1.22 -11.10
N ASP A 136 -0.10 1.68 -10.18
CA ASP A 136 1.11 2.42 -10.55
C ASP A 136 2.14 1.55 -11.30
N ASP A 137 2.40 0.32 -10.84
CA ASP A 137 3.30 -0.62 -11.50
C ASP A 137 2.76 -2.05 -11.41
N ILE A 138 3.01 -2.85 -12.46
CA ILE A 138 2.59 -4.25 -12.54
C ILE A 138 3.61 -5.09 -13.30
N ALA A 139 3.86 -6.30 -12.83
CA ALA A 139 4.78 -7.23 -13.48
C ALA A 139 4.33 -8.69 -13.29
N VAL A 140 4.40 -9.47 -14.37
CA VAL A 140 4.16 -10.93 -14.31
C VAL A 140 5.46 -11.63 -13.96
N ILE A 141 5.42 -12.48 -12.95
CA ILE A 141 6.51 -13.38 -12.58
C ILE A 141 6.13 -14.82 -12.92
N ARG A 142 7.09 -15.75 -12.84
CA ARG A 142 6.90 -17.16 -13.23
C ARG A 142 5.63 -17.77 -12.61
N ASN A 143 5.36 -17.44 -11.36
CA ASN A 143 4.33 -18.03 -10.53
C ASN A 143 3.39 -16.98 -9.94
N GLY A 144 3.13 -15.87 -10.64
CA GLY A 144 2.26 -14.85 -10.06
C GLY A 144 2.30 -13.48 -10.71
N LEU A 145 1.76 -12.51 -9.96
CA LEU A 145 1.65 -11.11 -10.31
C LEU A 145 2.23 -10.26 -9.16
N LEU A 146 3.03 -9.27 -9.51
CA LEU A 146 3.51 -8.25 -8.60
C LEU A 146 2.87 -6.92 -8.97
N LEU A 147 2.45 -6.14 -7.97
CA LEU A 147 1.86 -4.82 -8.16
C LEU A 147 2.46 -3.82 -7.18
N ARG A 148 2.41 -2.54 -7.55
CA ARG A 148 2.63 -1.42 -6.64
C ARG A 148 1.48 -0.43 -6.75
N GLN A 149 1.00 0.05 -5.61
CA GLN A 149 0.08 1.17 -5.51
C GLN A 149 0.48 2.07 -4.33
N GLY A 150 1.00 3.25 -4.65
CA GLY A 150 1.50 4.19 -3.67
C GLY A 150 2.54 3.60 -2.72
N LEU A 151 2.21 3.56 -1.42
CA LEU A 151 3.04 2.96 -0.34
C LEU A 151 3.00 1.43 -0.30
N HIS A 152 2.14 0.80 -1.10
CA HIS A 152 1.87 -0.63 -1.03
C HIS A 152 2.58 -1.40 -2.13
N PHE A 153 3.27 -2.47 -1.75
CA PHE A 153 3.74 -3.51 -2.65
C PHE A 153 2.90 -4.77 -2.44
N ILE A 154 2.38 -5.35 -3.52
CA ILE A 154 1.51 -6.52 -3.48
C ILE A 154 2.14 -7.65 -4.29
N ALA A 155 2.21 -8.84 -3.71
CA ALA A 155 2.59 -10.06 -4.40
C ALA A 155 1.44 -11.07 -4.33
N LEU A 156 0.97 -11.49 -5.50
CA LEU A 156 0.01 -12.56 -5.70
C LEU A 156 0.76 -13.75 -6.28
N VAL A 157 0.89 -14.82 -5.52
CA VAL A 157 1.73 -15.97 -5.86
C VAL A 157 0.87 -17.23 -5.91
N VAL A 158 1.04 -18.02 -6.96
CA VAL A 158 0.41 -19.32 -7.12
C VAL A 158 1.45 -20.43 -6.97
N ASP A 159 1.04 -21.57 -6.44
CA ASP A 159 1.86 -22.80 -6.44
C ASP A 159 1.68 -23.62 -7.72
N GLU A 160 0.49 -23.59 -8.33
CA GLU A 160 0.16 -24.25 -9.60
C GLU A 160 -0.10 -23.24 -10.73
N LYS A 161 0.22 -23.63 -11.96
CA LYS A 161 0.14 -22.74 -13.13
C LYS A 161 -1.30 -22.35 -13.51
N ASP A 162 -2.28 -23.18 -13.17
CA ASP A 162 -3.67 -23.06 -13.65
C ASP A 162 -4.47 -22.01 -12.86
N SER A 163 -4.08 -21.68 -11.63
CA SER A 163 -4.72 -20.65 -10.80
C SER A 163 -4.40 -19.20 -11.23
N ARG A 164 -3.72 -19.00 -12.37
CA ARG A 164 -3.29 -17.66 -12.83
C ARG A 164 -4.43 -16.81 -13.41
N HIS A 165 -5.49 -17.44 -13.92
CA HIS A 165 -6.60 -16.71 -14.55
C HIS A 165 -7.34 -15.79 -13.57
N ASP A 166 -7.37 -16.16 -12.29
CA ASP A 166 -8.13 -15.42 -11.27
C ASP A 166 -7.32 -14.32 -10.58
N LEU A 167 -6.00 -14.26 -10.77
CA LEU A 167 -5.13 -13.29 -10.10
C LEU A 167 -5.52 -11.82 -10.36
N VAL A 168 -6.12 -11.54 -11.52
CA VAL A 168 -6.63 -10.20 -11.86
C VAL A 168 -7.81 -9.82 -10.97
N ALA A 169 -8.69 -10.76 -10.60
CA ALA A 169 -9.81 -10.49 -9.71
C ALA A 169 -9.31 -10.17 -8.30
N PHE A 170 -8.37 -10.97 -7.77
CA PHE A 170 -7.68 -10.69 -6.51
C PHE A 170 -7.02 -9.32 -6.51
N ALA A 171 -6.27 -9.00 -7.57
CA ALA A 171 -5.59 -7.71 -7.70
C ALA A 171 -6.56 -6.52 -7.63
N ARG A 172 -7.69 -6.59 -8.35
CA ARG A 172 -8.68 -5.51 -8.37
C ARG A 172 -9.29 -5.27 -7.00
N ILE A 173 -9.72 -6.33 -6.30
CA ILE A 173 -10.30 -6.21 -4.96
C ILE A 173 -9.31 -5.57 -3.98
N ILE A 174 -8.03 -5.97 -4.03
CA ILE A 174 -7.00 -5.38 -3.18
C ILE A 174 -6.80 -3.90 -3.50
N LEU A 175 -6.72 -3.55 -4.79
CA LEU A 175 -6.51 -2.17 -5.23
C LEU A 175 -7.69 -1.27 -4.88
N ASP A 176 -8.92 -1.78 -4.96
CA ASP A 176 -10.14 -1.06 -4.56
C ASP A 176 -10.16 -0.76 -3.05
N ASN A 177 -9.50 -1.58 -2.24
CA ASN A 177 -9.36 -1.38 -0.80
C ASN A 177 -8.22 -0.41 -0.42
N ILE A 178 -7.29 -0.12 -1.34
CA ILE A 178 -6.16 0.79 -1.07
C ILE A 178 -6.62 2.24 -1.26
N PRO A 179 -6.43 3.11 -0.24
CA PRO A 179 -6.75 4.52 -0.38
C PRO A 179 -6.00 5.15 -1.55
N GLN A 180 -6.73 5.91 -2.35
CA GLN A 180 -6.18 6.65 -3.48
C GLN A 180 -5.49 7.91 -2.98
N VAL A 181 -4.33 7.74 -2.34
CA VAL A 181 -3.45 8.85 -1.99
C VAL A 181 -2.57 9.15 -3.19
N GLU A 182 -2.46 10.43 -3.57
CA GLU A 182 -1.50 10.88 -4.57
C GLU A 182 -0.09 10.49 -4.09
N SER A 183 0.46 9.45 -4.71
CA SER A 183 1.64 8.77 -4.22
C SER A 183 2.49 8.32 -5.40
N ASP A 184 2.88 9.29 -6.24
CA ASP A 184 3.88 9.01 -7.26
C ASP A 184 5.27 8.98 -6.63
N ILE A 185 6.18 8.24 -7.26
CA ILE A 185 7.61 8.40 -6.98
C ILE A 185 8.03 9.81 -7.42
N PRO A 186 9.10 10.38 -6.85
CA PRO A 186 9.55 11.72 -7.27
C PRO A 186 9.78 11.79 -8.78
N GLU A 187 9.32 12.87 -9.42
CA GLU A 187 9.36 13.02 -10.90
C GLU A 187 10.76 12.81 -11.47
N TRP A 188 11.78 13.27 -10.75
CA TRP A 188 13.18 13.11 -11.13
C TRP A 188 13.62 11.63 -11.26
N ALA A 189 12.91 10.67 -10.65
CA ALA A 189 13.22 9.25 -10.80
C ALA A 189 13.11 8.77 -12.26
N ARG A 190 12.24 9.42 -13.06
CA ARG A 190 12.05 9.13 -14.48
C ARG A 190 13.29 9.44 -15.32
N LEU A 191 14.14 10.38 -14.87
CA LEU A 191 15.38 10.76 -15.55
C LEU A 191 16.40 9.60 -15.62
N PHE A 192 16.24 8.60 -14.76
CA PHE A 192 17.15 7.47 -14.68
C PHE A 192 16.76 6.28 -15.57
N GLY A 193 15.58 6.30 -16.20
CA GLY A 193 15.20 5.26 -17.14
C GLY A 193 15.16 5.73 -18.60
N ILE A 194 14.88 4.79 -19.51
CA ILE A 194 14.94 5.04 -20.96
C ILE A 194 13.76 5.92 -21.36
N GLU A 195 13.98 6.91 -22.24
CA GLU A 195 12.90 7.76 -22.78
C GLU A 195 12.06 8.45 -21.69
N ASN A 196 12.66 8.77 -20.54
CA ASN A 196 11.98 9.31 -19.36
C ASN A 196 10.87 8.40 -18.81
N ASN A 197 11.02 7.09 -18.98
CA ASN A 197 10.17 6.04 -18.40
C ASN A 197 10.89 5.32 -17.27
N ARG A 198 10.15 4.67 -16.36
CA ARG A 198 10.63 3.90 -15.22
C ARG A 198 10.93 2.42 -15.58
N GLU A 199 10.64 2.01 -16.81
CA GLU A 199 10.79 0.61 -17.21
C GLU A 199 12.23 0.11 -17.03
N GLY A 200 12.38 -1.02 -16.32
CA GLY A 200 13.68 -1.63 -16.03
C GLY A 200 14.53 -0.90 -14.98
N LEU A 201 13.99 0.14 -14.35
CA LEU A 201 14.66 0.89 -13.30
C LEU A 201 14.51 0.17 -11.95
N VAL A 202 15.61 -0.02 -11.22
CA VAL A 202 15.61 -0.63 -9.88
C VAL A 202 16.20 0.35 -8.87
N TYR A 203 15.45 0.63 -7.80
CA TYR A 203 15.92 1.43 -6.68
C TYR A 203 16.49 0.54 -5.57
N TYR A 204 17.69 0.88 -5.11
CA TYR A 204 18.38 0.27 -3.99
C TYR A 204 18.40 1.23 -2.81
N SER A 205 17.75 0.87 -1.70
CA SER A 205 17.76 1.67 -0.47
C SER A 205 19.12 1.61 0.24
N LEU A 206 19.87 0.52 0.01
CA LEU A 206 21.26 0.32 0.36
C LEU A 206 22.03 -0.15 -0.88
N ALA A 207 23.22 0.42 -1.12
CA ALA A 207 24.04 0.03 -2.24
C ALA A 207 24.38 -1.48 -2.20
N PRO A 208 24.21 -2.22 -3.31
CA PRO A 208 24.64 -3.60 -3.38
C PRO A 208 26.17 -3.67 -3.22
N SER A 209 26.67 -4.79 -2.67
CA SER A 209 28.09 -4.97 -2.32
C SER A 209 29.06 -4.79 -3.47
N GLU A 210 28.58 -4.93 -4.71
CA GLU A 210 29.37 -4.81 -5.95
C GLU A 210 29.43 -3.36 -6.48
N SER A 211 28.62 -2.43 -5.93
CA SER A 211 28.58 -1.05 -6.39
C SER A 211 29.72 -0.22 -5.77
N PRO A 212 30.46 0.58 -6.57
CA PRO A 212 31.45 1.51 -6.04
C PRO A 212 30.81 2.70 -5.31
N LEU A 213 29.52 2.94 -5.51
CA LEU A 213 28.77 4.02 -4.88
C LEU A 213 28.16 3.54 -3.57
N LYS A 214 28.27 4.36 -2.52
CA LYS A 214 27.62 4.12 -1.22
C LYS A 214 26.29 4.87 -1.16
N GLY A 215 25.29 4.25 -0.54
CA GLY A 215 23.99 4.86 -0.26
C GLY A 215 22.88 4.45 -1.24
N ARG A 216 21.83 5.28 -1.28
CA ARG A 216 20.63 5.06 -2.09
C ARG A 216 20.92 5.34 -3.55
N GLN A 217 20.54 4.44 -4.44
CA GLN A 217 20.81 4.60 -5.87
C GLN A 217 19.81 3.92 -6.76
N PHE A 218 19.71 4.43 -7.99
CA PHE A 218 19.00 3.80 -9.07
C PHE A 218 19.99 3.06 -9.96
N VAL A 219 19.63 1.83 -10.35
CA VAL A 219 20.43 0.94 -11.20
C VAL A 219 19.54 0.37 -12.29
N ARG A 220 20.16 0.00 -13.40
CA ARG A 220 19.53 -0.66 -14.55
C ARG A 220 20.21 -1.99 -14.83
#